data_AF-A0A1H6QJB0-F1
#
_entry.id   AF-A0A1H6QJB0-F1
#
_cell.length_a   1.000
_cell.length_b   1.000
_cell.length_c   1.000
_cell.angle_alpha   90.00
_cell.angle_beta   90.00
_cell.angle_gamma   90.00
#
_symmetry.space_group_name_H-M   'P 1'
#
loop_
_entity.id
_entity.type
_entity.pdbx_description
1 polymer ?
#
loop_
_entity_poly.entity_id
_entity_poly.type
_entity_poly.pdbx_seq_one_letter_code
_entity_poly.pdbx_strand_id
1 'polypeptide(L)' 'MQLLKGESAFWANKMKLVSGNFEWGDKYFAASVSESRLPFVRRYIDNQQAHHGKRSFREEFEAFAKGIGYDGQDME' A
#
# COMPACT_ATOMS: atom_id res chain seq x y z
N MET A 1 -1.38 -8.33 9.86
CA MET A 1 -0.71 -8.48 8.55
C MET A 1 0.37 -9.56 8.49
N GLN A 2 0.98 -9.97 9.60
CA GLN A 2 2.07 -10.96 9.60
C GLN A 2 1.74 -12.26 8.85
N LEU A 3 0.58 -12.87 9.11
CA LEU A 3 0.14 -14.08 8.41
C LEU A 3 -0.06 -13.83 6.90
N LEU A 4 -0.77 -12.77 6.52
CA LEU A 4 -1.02 -12.45 5.10
C LEU A 4 0.29 -12.20 4.34
N LYS A 5 1.21 -11.42 4.91
CA LYS A 5 2.52 -11.14 4.31
C LYS A 5 3.40 -12.39 4.28
N GLY A 6 3.45 -13.14 5.38
CA GLY A 6 4.27 -14.35 5.51
C GLY A 6 3.86 -15.46 4.55
N GLU A 7 2.57 -15.84 4.55
CA GLU A 7 2.06 -16.92 3.69
C GLU A 7 2.15 -16.57 2.21
N SER A 8 1.81 -15.32 1.83
CA SER A 8 1.94 -14.89 0.43
C SER A 8 3.40 -14.82 -0.03
N ALA A 9 4.33 -14.37 0.82
CA ALA A 9 5.74 -14.39 0.49
C ALA A 9 6.28 -15.82 0.38
N PHE A 10 5.93 -16.71 1.32
CA PHE A 10 6.28 -18.12 1.25
C PHE A 10 5.79 -18.75 -0.06
N TRP A 11 4.53 -18.52 -0.42
CA TRP A 11 3.96 -19.03 -1.67
C TRP A 11 4.65 -18.44 -2.91
N ALA A 12 4.87 -17.13 -2.98
CA ALA A 12 5.52 -16.47 -4.11
C ALA A 12 6.96 -16.99 -4.33
N ASN A 13 7.70 -17.24 -3.25
CA ASN A 13 9.03 -17.83 -3.29
C ASN A 13 9.00 -19.29 -3.74
N LYS A 14 8.06 -20.08 -3.21
CA LYS A 14 7.86 -21.48 -3.64
C LYS A 14 7.56 -21.57 -5.14
N MET A 15 6.77 -20.63 -5.67
CA MET A 15 6.42 -20.53 -7.08
C MET A 15 7.49 -19.86 -7.95
N LYS A 16 8.56 -19.31 -7.34
CA LYS A 16 9.64 -18.58 -8.01
C LYS A 16 9.12 -17.46 -8.93
N LEU A 17 8.17 -16.66 -8.43
CA LEU A 17 7.54 -15.59 -9.22
C LEU A 17 8.50 -14.44 -9.58
N VAL A 18 9.58 -14.28 -8.80
CA VAL A 18 10.62 -13.27 -9.03
C VAL A 18 12.00 -13.92 -8.95
N SER A 19 13.01 -13.27 -9.51
CA SER A 19 14.40 -13.65 -9.30
C SER A 19 14.83 -13.33 -7.87
N GLY A 20 15.32 -14.33 -7.14
CA GLY A 20 15.76 -14.18 -5.75
C GLY A 20 14.66 -14.48 -4.75
N ASN A 21 14.84 -14.00 -3.52
CA ASN A 21 13.88 -14.18 -2.43
C ASN A 21 12.98 -12.94 -2.33
N PHE A 22 11.68 -13.15 -2.50
CA PHE A 22 10.66 -12.14 -2.29
C PHE A 22 10.39 -11.96 -0.79
N GLU A 23 10.32 -10.71 -0.37
CA GLU A 23 9.85 -10.30 0.95
C GLU A 23 9.00 -9.05 0.84
N TRP A 24 8.09 -8.88 1.79
CA TRP A 24 7.37 -7.63 1.93
C TRP A 24 8.15 -6.69 2.84
N GLY A 25 8.18 -5.39 2.53
CA GLY A 25 8.77 -4.40 3.44
C GLY A 25 8.09 -4.43 4.81
N ASP A 26 8.80 -4.11 5.89
CA ASP A 26 8.39 -4.43 7.28
C ASP A 26 7.03 -3.85 7.69
N LYS A 27 6.80 -2.58 7.34
CA LYS A 27 5.61 -1.83 7.73
C LYS A 27 4.43 -2.07 6.78
N TYR A 28 3.26 -1.61 7.19
CA TYR A 28 2.07 -1.54 6.35
C TYR A 28 1.20 -0.39 6.83
N PHE A 29 0.38 0.14 5.94
CA PHE A 29 -0.60 1.16 6.27
C PHE A 29 -2.01 0.58 6.17
N ALA A 30 -2.86 0.89 7.15
CA ALA A 30 -4.27 0.50 7.15
C ALA A 30 -5.13 1.67 7.61
N ALA A 31 -6.19 1.96 6.86
CA ALA A 31 -7.20 2.95 7.21
C ALA A 31 -8.60 2.39 6.96
N SER A 32 -9.54 2.74 7.83
CA SER A 32 -10.95 2.49 7.59
C SER A 32 -11.53 3.53 6.64
N VAL A 33 -12.56 3.14 5.89
CA VAL A 33 -13.27 4.02 4.96
C VAL A 33 -14.76 3.91 5.20
N SER A 34 -15.49 5.03 5.10
CA SER A 34 -16.95 5.00 5.13
C SER A 34 -17.50 4.32 3.88
N GLU A 35 -18.68 3.68 4.00
CA GLU A 35 -19.35 3.03 2.87
C GLU A 35 -19.55 4.00 1.69
N SER A 36 -19.92 5.25 1.99
CA SER A 36 -20.07 6.32 1.00
C SER A 36 -18.81 6.61 0.18
N ARG A 37 -17.63 6.26 0.68
CA ARG A 37 -16.36 6.42 -0.03
C ARG A 37 -15.93 5.21 -0.84
N LEU A 38 -16.63 4.07 -0.75
CA LEU A 38 -16.27 2.86 -1.52
C LEU A 38 -16.14 3.10 -3.03
N PRO A 39 -17.05 3.82 -3.72
CA PRO A 39 -16.92 4.06 -5.15
C PRO A 39 -15.66 4.87 -5.49
N PHE A 40 -15.33 5.85 -4.66
CA PHE A 40 -14.13 6.67 -4.81
C PHE A 40 -12.86 5.85 -4.61
N VAL A 41 -12.79 5.04 -3.54
CA VAL A 41 -11.62 4.21 -3.23
C VAL A 41 -11.37 3.17 -4.32
N ARG A 42 -12.42 2.51 -4.82
CA ARG A 42 -12.30 1.55 -5.94
C ARG A 42 -11.72 2.22 -7.18
N ARG A 43 -12.30 3.35 -7.59
CA ARG A 43 -11.82 4.12 -8.74
C ARG A 43 -10.38 4.59 -8.55
N TYR A 44 -10.00 5.01 -7.34
CA TYR A 44 -8.64 5.40 -7.02
C TYR A 44 -7.66 4.23 -7.22
N ILE A 45 -7.96 3.05 -6.65
CA ILE A 45 -7.13 1.83 -6.80
C ILE A 45 -6.98 1.43 -8.27
N ASP A 46 -8.08 1.42 -9.03
CA ASP A 46 -8.08 1.02 -10.45
C ASP A 46 -7.21 1.94 -11.33
N ASN A 47 -7.01 3.20 -10.91
CA ASN A 47 -6.24 4.19 -11.67
C ASN A 47 -4.81 4.42 -11.13
N GLN A 48 -4.35 3.66 -10.13
CA GLN A 48 -3.05 3.89 -9.49
C GLN A 48 -1.86 3.82 -10.46
N GLN A 49 -1.90 2.93 -11.45
CA GLN A 49 -0.81 2.84 -12.43
C GLN A 49 -0.63 4.15 -13.22
N ALA A 50 -1.73 4.76 -13.65
CA ALA A 50 -1.71 6.05 -14.34
C ALA A 50 -1.38 7.21 -13.39
N HIS A 51 -1.80 7.13 -12.12
CA HIS A 51 -1.53 8.14 -11.10
C HIS A 51 -0.03 8.18 -10.72
N HIS A 52 0.57 7.03 -10.42
CA HIS A 52 1.99 6.91 -10.06
C HIS A 52 2.94 7.26 -11.21
N GLY A 53 2.46 7.29 -12.47
CA GLY A 53 3.22 7.83 -13.59
C GLY A 53 3.35 9.37 -13.58
N LYS A 54 2.56 10.06 -12.74
CA LYS A 54 2.50 11.54 -12.69
C LYS A 54 2.89 12.11 -11.32
N ARG A 55 2.85 11.30 -10.28
CA ARG A 55 3.09 11.72 -8.89
C ARG A 55 3.95 10.69 -8.19
N SER A 56 4.94 11.16 -7.43
CA SER A 56 5.77 10.27 -6.63
C SER A 56 5.00 9.73 -5.42
N PHE A 57 5.39 8.54 -4.97
CA PHE A 57 4.83 7.94 -3.77
C PHE A 57 4.92 8.88 -2.55
N ARG A 58 6.04 9.59 -2.38
CA ARG A 58 6.25 10.49 -1.25
C ARG A 58 5.23 11.64 -1.25
N GLU A 59 5.04 12.30 -2.38
CA GLU A 59 4.06 13.40 -2.50
C GLU A 59 2.63 12.93 -2.24
N GLU A 60 2.31 11.71 -2.68
CA GLU A 60 1.01 11.10 -2.45
C GLU A 60 0.81 10.73 -0.98
N PHE A 61 1.81 10.11 -0.37
CA PHE A 61 1.81 9.75 1.04
C PHE A 61 1.66 10.98 1.94
N GLU A 62 2.44 12.04 1.73
CA GLU A 62 2.35 13.28 2.51
C GLU A 62 0.94 13.90 2.41
N ALA A 63 0.36 13.93 1.21
CA ALA A 63 -0.99 14.45 1.02
C ALA A 63 -2.06 13.55 1.66
N PHE A 64 -1.90 12.23 1.56
CA PHE A 64 -2.80 11.27 2.18
C PHE A 64 -2.75 11.38 3.71
N ALA A 65 -1.55 11.36 4.30
CA ALA A 65 -1.30 11.53 5.73
C ALA A 65 -1.94 12.81 6.26
N LYS A 66 -1.69 13.95 5.60
CA LYS A 66 -2.33 15.22 5.93
C LYS A 66 -3.86 15.14 5.84
N GLY A 67 -4.39 14.48 4.81
CA GLY A 67 -5.83 14.35 4.58
C GLY A 67 -6.56 13.54 5.65
N ILE A 68 -5.87 12.63 6.34
CA ILE A 68 -6.42 11.84 7.45
C ILE A 68 -5.99 12.36 8.83
N GLY A 69 -5.25 13.47 8.89
CA GLY A 69 -4.74 14.03 10.15
C GLY A 69 -3.61 13.23 10.77
N TYR A 70 -2.87 12.44 9.98
CA TYR A 70 -1.67 11.72 10.43
C TYR A 70 -0.45 12.64 10.35
N ASP A 71 0.25 12.79 11.48
CA ASP A 71 1.37 13.73 11.67
C ASP A 71 2.76 13.07 11.59
N GLY A 72 2.83 11.77 11.26
CA GLY A 72 4.05 11.13 10.79
C GLY A 72 5.13 10.87 11.84
N GLN A 73 4.82 10.90 13.14
CA GLN A 73 5.82 10.75 14.20
C GLN A 73 6.47 9.34 14.30
N ASP A 74 5.97 8.35 13.56
CA ASP A 74 6.39 6.93 13.70
C ASP A 74 7.10 6.33 12.46
N MET A 75 7.50 7.16 11.49
CA MET A 75 8.30 6.70 10.34
C MET A 75 9.78 7.09 10.45
N GLU A 76 10.42 6.63 11.53
CA GLU A 76 11.85 6.21 11.46
C GLU A 76 11.95 4.79 10.91
#